data_AF-A0A2N1UBY1-F1
#
_entry.id   AF-A0A2N1UBY1-F1
#
_cell.length_a   1.000
_cell.length_b   1.000
_cell.length_c   1.000
_cell.angle_alpha   90.00
_cell.angle_beta   90.00
_cell.angle_gamma   90.00
#
_symmetry.space_group_name_H-M   'P 1'
#
loop_
_entity.id
_entity.type
_entity.pdbx_description
1 polymer ?
#
loop_
_entity_poly.entity_id
_entity_poly.type
_entity_poly.pdbx_seq_one_letter_code
_entity_poly.pdbx_strand_id
1 'polypeptide(L)'
;MKKEHLEIVWDSCSELEKSTISFGEFLEKIGRTLESANLREARFIGEIARNLELAMFSGTYEDIEKILDHTKRRISQKIRVTD
;
A
#
# COMPACT_ATOMS: atom_id res chain seq x y z
N MET A 1 -13.97 2.48 5.64
CA MET A 1 -12.55 2.27 6.00
C MET A 1 -12.11 3.55 6.68
N LYS A 2 -11.20 3.52 7.66
CA LYS A 2 -10.66 4.76 8.23
C LYS A 2 -9.81 5.48 7.19
N LYS A 3 -10.08 6.75 6.97
CA LYS A 3 -9.34 7.61 6.04
C LYS A 3 -7.85 7.64 6.39
N GLU A 4 -7.52 7.77 7.66
CA GLU A 4 -6.15 7.73 8.20
C GLU A 4 -5.39 6.46 7.78
N HIS A 5 -6.02 5.28 7.85
CA HIS A 5 -5.38 4.03 7.43
C HIS A 5 -5.06 4.02 5.93
N LEU A 6 -5.96 4.58 5.12
CA LEU A 6 -5.76 4.71 3.68
C LEU A 6 -4.63 5.69 3.35
N GLU A 7 -4.55 6.80 4.08
CA GLU A 7 -3.50 7.82 3.92
C GLU A 7 -2.11 7.24 4.25
N ILE A 8 -1.99 6.49 5.37
CA ILE A 8 -0.71 5.83 5.73
C ILE A 8 -0.25 4.87 4.63
N VAL A 9 -1.16 4.07 4.06
CA VAL A 9 -0.81 3.12 2.98
C VAL A 9 -0.44 3.87 1.71
N TRP A 10 -1.15 4.94 1.37
CA TRP A 10 -0.82 5.79 0.20
C TRP A 10 0.57 6.43 0.33
N ASP A 11 0.87 7.01 1.49
CA ASP A 11 2.14 7.66 1.76
C ASP A 11 3.28 6.64 1.73
N SER A 12 3.09 5.47 2.33
CA SER A 12 4.06 4.38 2.31
C SER A 12 4.34 3.89 0.88
N CYS A 13 3.31 3.77 0.03
CA CYS A 13 3.51 3.47 -1.39
C CYS A 13 4.30 4.56 -2.12
N SER A 14 4.05 5.84 -1.81
CA SER A 14 4.73 6.98 -2.43
C SER A 14 6.19 7.09 -2.00
N GLU A 15 6.50 6.76 -0.75
CA GLU A 15 7.86 6.69 -0.25
C GLU A 15 8.63 5.51 -0.86
N LEU A 16 7.98 4.35 -1.01
CA LEU A 16 8.60 3.19 -1.64
C LEU A 16 8.90 3.46 -3.13
N GLU A 17 7.97 4.09 -3.85
CA GLU A 17 8.17 4.52 -5.24
C GLU A 17 9.39 5.44 -5.40
N LYS A 18 9.51 6.43 -4.51
CA LYS A 18 10.65 7.38 -4.49
C LYS A 18 11.94 6.77 -3.96
N SER A 19 11.93 5.49 -3.59
CA SER A 19 13.05 4.79 -2.95
C SER A 19 13.56 5.48 -1.68
N THR A 20 12.68 6.18 -0.96
CA THR A 20 13.02 6.83 0.32
C THR A 20 12.90 5.87 1.50
N ILE A 21 12.23 4.72 1.31
CA ILE A 21 12.16 3.61 2.24
C ILE A 21 12.45 2.30 1.51
N SER A 22 12.95 1.32 2.24
CA SER A 22 13.06 -0.07 1.79
C SER A 22 11.70 -0.78 1.79
N PHE A 23 11.62 -1.93 1.11
CA PHE A 23 10.42 -2.77 1.17
C PHE A 23 10.12 -3.31 2.57
N GLY A 24 11.15 -3.57 3.38
CA GLY A 24 11.00 -3.96 4.78
C GLY A 24 10.33 -2.86 5.62
N GLU A 25 10.80 -1.62 5.49
CA GLU A 25 10.19 -0.46 6.15
C GLU A 25 8.75 -0.20 5.67
N PHE A 26 8.48 -0.42 4.38
CA PHE A 26 7.11 -0.39 3.86
C PHE A 26 6.21 -1.41 4.57
N LEU A 27 6.65 -2.67 4.70
CA LEU A 27 5.90 -3.73 5.38
C LEU A 27 5.67 -3.40 6.87
N GLU A 28 6.65 -2.83 7.56
CA GLU A 28 6.50 -2.39 8.94
C GLU A 28 5.42 -1.31 9.10
N LYS A 29 5.44 -0.29 8.23
CA LYS A 29 4.45 0.81 8.27
C LYS A 29 3.04 0.31 8.06
N ILE A 30 2.80 -0.51 7.02
CA ILE A 30 1.45 -1.06 6.78
C ILE A 30 1.06 -2.10 7.84
N GLY A 31 2.03 -2.81 8.43
CA GLY A 31 1.83 -3.74 9.54
C GLY A 31 1.24 -3.05 10.76
N ARG A 32 1.75 -1.87 11.12
CA ARG A 32 1.18 -1.04 12.21
C ARG A 32 -0.25 -0.61 11.90
N THR A 33 -0.56 -0.29 10.64
CA THR A 33 -1.93 0.02 10.23
C THR A 33 -2.87 -1.17 10.40
N LEU A 34 -2.38 -2.40 10.15
CA LEU A 34 -3.17 -3.63 10.32
C LEU A 34 -3.60 -3.88 11.77
N GLU A 35 -2.82 -3.46 12.76
CA GLU A 35 -3.11 -3.69 14.19
C GLU A 35 -4.46 -3.11 14.64
N SER A 36 -4.91 -2.02 14.01
CA SER A 36 -6.19 -1.37 14.32
C SER A 36 -7.20 -1.42 13.17
N ALA A 37 -6.87 -2.16 12.10
CA ALA A 37 -7.69 -2.29 10.91
C ALA A 37 -8.89 -3.23 11.14
N ASN A 38 -10.03 -2.90 10.55
CA ASN A 38 -11.13 -3.87 10.46
C ASN A 38 -10.83 -4.94 9.39
N LEU A 39 -11.61 -6.02 9.38
CA LEU A 39 -11.41 -7.16 8.45
C LEU A 39 -11.35 -6.74 6.97
N ARG A 40 -12.14 -5.74 6.58
CA ARG A 40 -12.18 -5.24 5.19
C ARG A 40 -10.91 -4.46 4.84
N GLU A 41 -10.41 -3.66 5.77
CA GLU A 41 -9.14 -2.95 5.63
C GLU A 41 -7.98 -3.92 5.59
N ALA A 42 -7.94 -4.88 6.52
CA ALA A 42 -6.87 -5.87 6.58
C ALA A 42 -6.76 -6.68 5.29
N ARG A 43 -7.90 -7.10 4.71
CA ARG A 43 -7.92 -7.78 3.41
C ARG A 43 -7.36 -6.89 2.28
N PHE A 44 -7.72 -5.62 2.26
CA PHE A 44 -7.27 -4.68 1.23
C PHE A 44 -5.77 -4.37 1.34
N ILE A 45 -5.28 -4.10 2.55
CA ILE A 45 -3.85 -3.85 2.82
C ILE A 45 -3.03 -5.11 2.52
N GLY A 46 -3.52 -6.29 2.90
CA GLY A 46 -2.86 -7.56 2.60
C GLY A 46 -2.78 -7.86 1.09
N GLU A 47 -3.79 -7.50 0.31
CA GLU A 47 -3.76 -7.62 -1.16
C GLU A 47 -2.64 -6.76 -1.77
N ILE A 48 -2.49 -5.53 -1.27
CA ILE A 48 -1.42 -4.61 -1.70
C ILE A 48 -0.05 -5.17 -1.36
N ALA A 49 0.15 -5.58 -0.10
CA ALA A 49 1.41 -6.12 0.37
C ALA A 49 1.85 -7.33 -0.46
N ARG A 50 0.93 -8.26 -0.71
CA ARG A 50 1.18 -9.47 -1.50
C ARG A 50 1.52 -9.16 -2.95
N ASN A 51 0.79 -8.25 -3.59
CA ASN A 51 1.06 -7.91 -5.00
C ASN A 51 2.43 -7.26 -5.16
N LEU A 52 2.80 -6.37 -4.23
CA LEU A 52 4.13 -5.75 -4.22
C LEU A 52 5.22 -6.78 -3.92
N GLU A 53 5.02 -7.66 -2.94
CA GLU A 53 5.98 -8.72 -2.62
C GLU A 53 6.29 -9.61 -3.83
N LEU A 54 5.24 -10.03 -4.57
CA LEU A 54 5.40 -10.82 -5.78
C LEU A 54 6.22 -10.08 -6.85
N ALA A 55 5.92 -8.81 -7.09
CA ALA A 55 6.67 -8.01 -8.06
C ALA A 55 8.12 -7.73 -7.63
N MET A 56 8.37 -7.57 -6.33
CA MET A 56 9.72 -7.42 -5.79
C MET A 56 10.54 -8.71 -5.95
N PHE A 57 9.90 -9.89 -5.91
CA PHE A 57 10.59 -11.17 -6.01
C PHE A 57 10.86 -11.60 -7.47
N SER A 58 9.93 -11.37 -8.38
CA SER A 58 10.00 -11.91 -9.74
C SER A 58 9.70 -10.92 -10.87
N GLY A 59 9.40 -9.67 -10.52
CA GLY A 59 9.04 -8.62 -11.47
C GLY A 59 10.20 -7.72 -11.88
N THR A 60 9.93 -6.87 -12.86
CA THR A 60 10.80 -5.75 -13.23
C THR A 60 10.48 -4.52 -12.39
N TYR A 61 11.36 -3.52 -12.41
CA TYR A 61 11.08 -2.22 -11.80
C TYR A 61 9.79 -1.58 -12.35
N GLU A 62 9.53 -1.73 -13.65
CA GLU A 62 8.31 -1.22 -14.30
C GLU A 62 7.04 -1.91 -13.78
N ASP A 63 7.12 -3.21 -13.44
CA ASP A 63 5.99 -3.93 -12.83
C ASP A 63 5.69 -3.41 -11.43
N ILE A 64 6.73 -3.11 -10.65
CA ILE A 64 6.60 -2.51 -9.32
C ILE A 64 5.94 -1.13 -9.42
N GLU A 65 6.41 -0.27 -10.34
CA GLU A 65 5.81 1.05 -10.59
C GLU A 65 4.34 0.96 -10.97
N LYS A 66 3.96 0.04 -11.88
CA LYS A 66 2.56 -0.18 -12.28
C LYS A 66 1.68 -0.61 -11.11
N ILE A 67 2.18 -1.49 -10.25
CA ILE A 67 1.43 -1.94 -9.06
C ILE A 67 1.27 -0.78 -8.07
N LEU A 68 2.32 0.01 -7.85
CA LEU A 68 2.26 1.18 -6.97
C LEU A 68 1.28 2.24 -7.49
N ASP A 69 1.32 2.59 -8.77
CA ASP A 69 0.38 3.53 -9.38
C ASP A 69 -1.07 3.02 -9.30
N HIS A 70 -1.31 1.76 -9.66
CA HIS A 70 -2.65 1.16 -9.57
C HIS A 70 -3.18 1.14 -8.13
N THR A 71 -2.33 0.76 -7.17
CA THR A 71 -2.64 0.71 -5.74
C THR A 71 -3.01 2.09 -5.23
N LYS A 72 -2.16 3.08 -5.50
CA LYS A 72 -2.40 4.48 -5.19
C LYS A 72 -3.76 4.89 -5.75
N ARG A 73 -4.01 4.79 -7.05
CA ARG A 73 -5.31 5.17 -7.65
C ARG A 73 -6.52 4.56 -6.93
N ARG A 74 -6.47 3.27 -6.58
CA ARG A 74 -7.54 2.60 -5.78
C ARG A 74 -7.71 3.22 -4.40
N ILE A 75 -6.63 3.54 -3.71
CA ILE A 75 -6.65 4.21 -2.40
C ILE A 75 -7.23 5.62 -2.53
N SER A 76 -6.77 6.43 -3.49
CA SER A 76 -7.28 7.78 -3.75
C SER A 76 -8.79 7.79 -4.00
N GLN A 77 -9.30 6.83 -4.78
CA GLN A 77 -10.74 6.69 -5.01
C GLN A 77 -11.48 6.39 -3.71
N LYS A 78 -10.94 5.50 -2.87
CA LYS A 78 -11.53 5.17 -1.56
C LYS A 78 -11.53 6.36 -0.60
N ILE A 79 -10.45 7.14 -0.56
CA ILE A 79 -10.37 8.34 0.28
C ILE A 79 -11.48 9.34 -0.09
N ARG A 80 -11.64 9.64 -1.38
CA ARG A 80 -12.65 10.59 -1.88
C ARG A 80 -14.10 10.21 -1.55
N VAL A 81 -14.40 8.92 -1.41
CA VAL A 81 -15.75 8.44 -1.04
C VAL A 81 -15.93 8.22 0.46
N THR A 82 -14.87 8.45 1.25
CA THR A 82 -14.88 8.28 2.71
C THR A 82 -15.00 9.64 3.43
N ASP A 83 -15.09 10.75 2.69
CA ASP A 83 -15.48 12.07 3.19
C ASP A 83 -17.02 12.21 3.23
#